data_AF-A0A5N7D624-F1
#
_entry.id   AF-A0A5N7D624-F1
#
_cell.length_a   1.000
_cell.length_b   1.000
_cell.length_c   1.000
_cell.angle_alpha   90.00
_cell.angle_beta   90.00
_cell.angle_gamma   90.00
#
_symmetry.space_group_name_H-M   'P 1'
#
loop_
_entity.id
_entity.type
_entity.pdbx_description
1 polymer ?
#
loop_
_entity_poly.entity_id
_entity_poly.type
_entity_poly.pdbx_seq_one_letter_code
_entity_poly.pdbx_strand_id
1 'polypeptide(L)'
;MHARLGTRDRLYIAGGPGGSSIGPKVHEYIAKPLGLPWTCEFLQLASVDEVMRYFRAPDFAGGIVTMPHKRTIIPQLDHCDHLVKILGACNFVYLAENGQLCGTNTDWVGIYDSILPHSPGHAPGMTGMVYGAGGASRAAIYALWAKLRCDKIYVVNRDSQEVTDLFDDIQRQGDLYRPELVHVRSVAESKALPAPYFIVSTIPDFDAVTPDEVQARDILVEFLSRSSSPRGILLDMCYHPPITRNLRLAIQHGYRVIQGYTVVASQFSCQWKFWTGEAIEMETVFEMTERLVQEEEAAAVARATIK
;
A
#
# COMPACT_ATOMS: atom_id res chain seq x y z
N MET A 1 -23.69 -3.81 -20.06
CA MET A 1 -23.10 -2.65 -19.34
C MET A 1 -22.00 -1.95 -20.15
N HIS A 2 -21.94 -2.10 -21.49
CA HIS A 2 -20.85 -1.59 -22.35
C HIS A 2 -21.14 -0.24 -23.05
N ALA A 3 -22.23 0.46 -22.73
CA ALA A 3 -22.73 1.57 -23.55
C ALA A 3 -22.30 2.98 -23.10
N ARG A 4 -21.36 3.14 -22.16
CA ARG A 4 -20.99 4.48 -21.62
C ARG A 4 -19.49 4.77 -21.46
N LEU A 5 -18.61 3.98 -22.08
CA LEU A 5 -17.18 4.33 -22.23
C LEU A 5 -16.99 5.35 -23.36
N GLY A 6 -17.81 6.40 -23.38
CA GLY A 6 -17.71 7.48 -24.35
C GLY A 6 -16.41 8.25 -24.15
N THR A 7 -15.56 8.26 -25.18
CA THR A 7 -14.34 9.10 -25.38
C THR A 7 -13.28 9.16 -24.28
N ARG A 8 -13.48 8.50 -23.12
CA ARG A 8 -12.57 8.52 -21.98
C ARG A 8 -11.75 7.25 -21.94
N ASP A 9 -10.44 7.41 -22.08
CA ASP A 9 -9.48 6.32 -22.19
C ASP A 9 -8.14 6.63 -21.51
N ARG A 10 -8.04 7.76 -20.79
CA ARG A 10 -6.81 8.18 -20.12
C ARG A 10 -6.86 7.86 -18.63
N LEU A 11 -5.94 6.99 -18.22
CA LEU A 11 -5.58 6.77 -16.83
C LEU A 11 -4.33 7.60 -16.48
N TYR A 12 -4.29 8.10 -15.26
CA TYR A 12 -3.14 8.86 -14.77
C TYR A 12 -2.71 8.37 -13.40
N ILE A 13 -1.41 8.24 -13.19
CA ILE A 13 -0.82 8.04 -11.87
C ILE A 13 -0.07 9.32 -11.51
N ALA A 14 -0.48 10.03 -10.47
CA ALA A 14 0.06 11.34 -10.13
C ALA A 14 0.75 11.37 -8.76
N GLY A 15 2.00 11.85 -8.72
CA GLY A 15 2.79 12.07 -7.51
C GLY A 15 4.30 12.11 -7.76
N GLY A 16 5.11 12.21 -6.70
CA GLY A 16 6.57 12.28 -6.80
C GLY A 16 7.23 13.11 -5.67
N PRO A 17 8.58 13.18 -5.62
CA PRO A 17 9.53 12.74 -6.65
C PRO A 17 9.86 11.26 -6.49
N GLY A 18 9.56 10.44 -7.50
CA GLY A 18 9.62 8.98 -7.34
C GLY A 18 10.23 8.18 -8.49
N GLY A 19 10.68 8.79 -9.59
CA GLY A 19 11.21 8.02 -10.72
C GLY A 19 10.19 7.02 -11.28
N SER A 20 10.62 6.08 -12.13
CA SER A 20 9.74 5.16 -12.86
C SER A 20 8.72 4.45 -11.95
N SER A 21 7.44 4.53 -12.33
CA SER A 21 6.40 3.66 -11.79
C SER A 21 6.19 2.51 -12.79
N ILE A 22 6.14 1.28 -12.29
CA ILE A 22 5.64 0.12 -13.07
C ILE A 22 4.16 0.25 -13.42
N GLY A 23 3.43 1.13 -12.71
CA GLY A 23 1.98 1.24 -12.79
C GLY A 23 1.42 1.44 -14.20
N PRO A 24 1.96 2.37 -15.03
CA PRO A 24 1.49 2.53 -16.40
C PRO A 24 1.54 1.23 -17.21
N LYS A 25 2.65 0.49 -17.12
CA LYS A 25 2.83 -0.79 -17.81
C LYS A 25 1.86 -1.86 -17.31
N VAL A 26 1.56 -1.89 -16.00
CA VAL A 26 0.58 -2.83 -15.44
C VAL A 26 -0.83 -2.50 -15.94
N HIS A 27 -1.23 -1.22 -15.95
CA HIS A 27 -2.55 -0.83 -16.45
C HIS A 27 -2.69 -1.11 -17.95
N GLU A 28 -1.67 -0.84 -18.77
CA GLU A 28 -1.67 -1.18 -20.20
C GLU A 28 -1.79 -2.70 -20.42
N TYR A 29 -1.08 -3.49 -19.60
CA TYR A 29 -1.18 -4.95 -19.66
C TYR A 29 -2.60 -5.42 -19.36
N ILE A 30 -3.28 -4.84 -18.36
CA ILE A 30 -4.66 -5.19 -18.00
C ILE A 30 -5.66 -4.72 -19.07
N ALA A 31 -5.48 -3.53 -19.65
CA ALA A 31 -6.39 -2.97 -20.65
C ALA A 31 -6.46 -3.82 -21.93
N LYS A 32 -5.31 -4.39 -22.35
CA LYS A 32 -5.17 -5.14 -23.60
C LYS A 32 -6.10 -6.36 -23.73
N PRO A 33 -6.12 -7.35 -22.81
CA PRO A 33 -7.03 -8.49 -22.89
C PRO A 33 -8.50 -8.10 -22.76
N LEU A 34 -8.80 -6.94 -22.14
CA LEU A 34 -10.15 -6.40 -22.04
C LEU A 34 -10.63 -5.71 -23.33
N GLY A 35 -9.76 -5.57 -24.34
CA GLY A 35 -10.08 -4.88 -25.59
C GLY A 35 -10.33 -3.37 -25.41
N LEU A 36 -9.82 -2.79 -24.31
CA LEU A 36 -9.99 -1.37 -24.01
C LEU A 36 -8.80 -0.58 -24.57
N PRO A 37 -9.03 0.53 -25.32
CA PRO A 37 -7.96 1.36 -25.87
C PRO A 37 -7.30 2.26 -24.80
N TRP A 38 -7.42 1.88 -23.53
CA TRP A 38 -7.03 2.72 -22.41
C TRP A 38 -5.51 2.76 -22.28
N THR A 39 -5.01 3.96 -22.00
CA THR A 39 -3.58 4.23 -21.80
C THR A 39 -3.36 4.82 -20.43
N CYS A 40 -2.19 4.58 -19.84
CA CYS A 40 -1.87 5.09 -18.52
C CYS A 40 -0.57 5.90 -18.57
N GLU A 41 -0.56 7.05 -17.90
CA GLU A 41 0.60 7.93 -17.84
C GLU A 41 1.00 8.21 -16.39
N PHE A 42 2.30 8.18 -16.10
CA PHE A 42 2.82 8.64 -14.81
C PHE A 42 3.16 10.13 -14.88
N LEU A 43 2.49 10.93 -14.05
CA LEU A 43 2.61 12.37 -14.00
C LEU A 43 3.36 12.80 -12.72
N GLN A 44 4.60 13.27 -12.89
CA GLN A 44 5.37 13.84 -11.80
C GLN A 44 4.97 15.30 -11.57
N LEU A 45 3.91 15.51 -10.78
CA LEU A 45 3.33 16.83 -10.54
C LEU A 45 3.60 17.30 -9.11
N ALA A 46 3.98 18.57 -8.97
CA ALA A 46 4.39 19.15 -7.69
C ALA A 46 3.19 19.62 -6.85
N SER A 47 2.06 19.93 -7.49
CA SER A 47 0.86 20.45 -6.84
C SER A 47 -0.39 19.63 -7.13
N VAL A 48 -1.32 19.59 -6.18
CA VAL A 48 -2.63 18.95 -6.38
C VAL A 48 -3.46 19.66 -7.46
N ASP A 49 -3.28 20.98 -7.62
CA ASP A 49 -3.99 21.74 -8.66
C ASP A 49 -3.61 21.29 -10.07
N GLU A 50 -2.33 20.95 -10.29
CA GLU A 50 -1.89 20.35 -11.54
C GLU A 50 -2.52 18.97 -11.76
N VAL A 51 -2.58 18.13 -10.72
CA VAL A 51 -3.26 16.82 -10.78
C VAL A 51 -4.72 17.00 -11.22
N MET A 52 -5.42 17.98 -10.64
CA MET A 52 -6.82 18.25 -10.95
C MET A 52 -7.05 18.74 -12.38
N ARG A 53 -6.07 19.36 -13.04
CA ARG A 53 -6.19 19.72 -14.47
C ARG A 53 -6.31 18.48 -15.34
N TYR A 54 -5.52 17.44 -15.06
CA TYR A 54 -5.61 16.16 -15.77
C TYR A 54 -6.89 15.41 -15.38
N PHE A 55 -7.26 15.42 -14.10
CA PHE A 55 -8.44 14.66 -13.64
C PHE A 55 -9.77 15.27 -14.09
N ARG A 56 -9.77 16.54 -14.54
CA ARG A 56 -10.94 17.21 -15.13
C ARG A 56 -10.91 17.23 -16.66
N ALA A 57 -9.91 16.63 -17.30
CA ALA A 57 -9.82 16.58 -18.74
C ALA A 57 -10.97 15.74 -19.34
N PRO A 58 -11.49 16.07 -20.54
CA PRO A 58 -12.62 15.36 -21.12
C PRO A 58 -12.40 13.86 -21.36
N ASP A 59 -11.13 13.46 -21.53
CA ASP A 59 -10.64 12.11 -21.79
C ASP A 59 -10.26 11.33 -20.51
N PHE A 60 -10.33 11.96 -19.33
CA PHE A 60 -10.06 11.34 -18.04
C PHE A 60 -11.00 10.17 -17.76
N ALA A 61 -10.43 8.98 -17.55
CA ALA A 61 -11.16 7.77 -17.17
C ALA A 61 -10.97 7.43 -15.69
N GLY A 62 -9.81 7.74 -15.12
CA GLY A 62 -9.52 7.46 -13.72
C GLY A 62 -8.09 7.83 -13.33
N GLY A 63 -7.88 8.00 -12.02
CA GLY A 63 -6.65 8.56 -11.48
C GLY A 63 -6.17 7.79 -10.26
N ILE A 64 -4.90 7.45 -10.23
CA ILE A 64 -4.21 6.94 -9.06
C ILE A 64 -3.40 8.10 -8.49
N VAL A 65 -3.50 8.32 -7.18
CA VAL A 65 -2.78 9.39 -6.50
C VAL A 65 -1.79 8.77 -5.53
N THR A 66 -0.53 9.16 -5.63
CA THR A 66 0.52 8.74 -4.70
C THR A 66 1.06 9.93 -3.90
N MET A 67 2.10 9.70 -3.08
CA MET A 67 2.75 10.74 -2.30
C MET A 67 3.17 11.93 -3.21
N PRO A 68 3.01 13.19 -2.76
CA PRO A 68 2.46 13.63 -1.46
C PRO A 68 0.94 13.89 -1.49
N HIS A 69 0.27 13.62 -2.62
CA HIS A 69 -1.06 14.16 -2.91
C HIS A 69 -2.24 13.39 -2.32
N LYS A 70 -2.01 12.22 -1.70
CA LYS A 70 -3.09 11.37 -1.17
C LYS A 70 -4.00 12.07 -0.15
N ARG A 71 -3.50 13.08 0.58
CA ARG A 71 -4.30 13.89 1.52
C ARG A 71 -4.87 15.15 0.85
N THR A 72 -4.06 15.83 0.04
CA THR A 72 -4.41 17.13 -0.56
C THR A 72 -5.46 17.00 -1.67
N ILE A 73 -5.59 15.81 -2.27
CA ILE A 73 -6.62 15.54 -3.29
C ILE A 73 -8.04 15.50 -2.70
N ILE A 74 -8.21 15.05 -1.46
CA ILE A 74 -9.51 14.83 -0.81
C ILE A 74 -10.45 16.06 -0.94
N PRO A 75 -10.04 17.29 -0.57
CA PRO A 75 -10.91 18.46 -0.69
C PRO A 75 -11.22 18.89 -2.14
N GLN A 76 -10.57 18.30 -3.15
CA GLN A 76 -10.78 18.63 -4.56
C GLN A 76 -11.82 17.73 -5.26
N LEU A 77 -12.26 16.65 -4.58
CA LEU A 77 -13.19 15.66 -5.10
C LEU A 77 -14.62 16.00 -4.71
N ASP A 78 -15.57 15.67 -5.58
CA ASP A 78 -17.00 15.89 -5.34
C ASP A 78 -17.53 14.97 -4.22
N HIS A 79 -17.00 13.74 -4.17
CA HIS A 79 -17.35 12.78 -3.15
C HIS A 79 -16.15 11.93 -2.74
N CYS A 80 -16.08 11.59 -1.47
CA CYS A 80 -15.14 10.60 -0.95
C CYS A 80 -15.92 9.60 -0.12
N ASP A 81 -15.65 8.31 -0.33
CA ASP A 81 -16.33 7.27 0.42
C ASP A 81 -15.90 7.25 1.91
N HIS A 82 -16.52 6.37 2.68
CA HIS A 82 -16.22 6.22 4.10
C HIS A 82 -14.77 5.73 4.35
N LEU A 83 -14.14 5.03 3.40
CA LEU A 83 -12.78 4.53 3.52
C LEU A 83 -11.78 5.68 3.49
N VAL A 84 -11.97 6.67 2.60
CA VAL A 84 -11.12 7.87 2.57
C VAL A 84 -11.20 8.64 3.88
N LYS A 85 -12.38 8.68 4.51
CA LYS A 85 -12.55 9.32 5.83
C LYS A 85 -11.76 8.59 6.90
N ILE A 86 -11.98 7.27 7.04
CA ILE A 86 -11.30 6.42 8.02
C ILE A 86 -9.77 6.47 7.85
N LEU A 87 -9.30 6.39 6.61
CA LEU A 87 -7.87 6.32 6.30
C LEU A 87 -7.22 7.71 6.20
N GLY A 88 -8.01 8.78 6.13
CA GLY A 88 -7.52 10.14 5.92
C GLY A 88 -6.65 10.30 4.67
N ALA A 89 -6.85 9.45 3.66
CA ALA A 89 -6.04 9.37 2.44
C ALA A 89 -6.85 8.76 1.28
N CYS A 90 -6.74 9.35 0.09
CA CYS A 90 -7.32 8.88 -1.17
C CYS A 90 -6.18 8.53 -2.13
N ASN A 91 -6.09 7.26 -2.54
CA ASN A 91 -5.12 6.82 -3.57
C ASN A 91 -5.78 6.53 -4.92
N PHE A 92 -7.12 6.53 -4.99
CA PHE A 92 -7.85 6.18 -6.20
C PHE A 92 -9.04 7.11 -6.43
N VAL A 93 -9.07 7.71 -7.62
CA VAL A 93 -10.09 8.64 -8.10
C VAL A 93 -10.75 8.05 -9.34
N TYR A 94 -12.07 8.03 -9.35
CA TYR A 94 -12.87 7.52 -10.45
C TYR A 94 -14.03 8.47 -10.77
N LEU A 95 -14.62 8.33 -11.96
CA LEU A 95 -15.83 9.05 -12.33
C LEU A 95 -17.06 8.23 -11.97
N ALA A 96 -18.00 8.83 -11.23
CA ALA A 96 -19.33 8.28 -11.06
C ALA A 96 -20.16 8.41 -12.35
N GLU A 97 -21.28 7.69 -12.45
CA GLU A 97 -22.15 7.70 -13.64
C GLU A 97 -22.67 9.10 -14.00
N ASN A 98 -22.80 9.99 -13.01
CA ASN A 98 -23.22 11.38 -13.17
C ASN A 98 -22.06 12.34 -13.52
N GLY A 99 -20.83 11.81 -13.69
CA GLY A 99 -19.64 12.58 -14.03
C GLY A 99 -18.91 13.20 -12.83
N GLN A 100 -19.34 12.96 -11.60
CA GLN A 100 -18.65 13.46 -10.41
C GLN A 100 -17.33 12.71 -10.16
N LEU A 101 -16.30 13.45 -9.74
CA LEU A 101 -15.03 12.89 -9.30
C LEU A 101 -15.16 12.34 -7.88
N CYS A 102 -15.04 11.02 -7.77
CA CYS A 102 -15.21 10.28 -6.54
C CYS A 102 -13.86 9.68 -6.09
N GLY A 103 -13.59 9.71 -4.79
CA GLY A 103 -12.38 9.18 -4.18
C GLY A 103 -12.63 7.94 -3.31
N THR A 104 -11.71 6.99 -3.38
CA THR A 104 -11.61 5.85 -2.46
C THR A 104 -10.13 5.55 -2.13
N ASN A 105 -9.90 4.53 -1.32
CA ASN A 105 -8.57 4.03 -1.02
C ASN A 105 -8.51 2.52 -1.28
N THR A 106 -7.56 2.08 -2.09
CA THR A 106 -7.31 0.67 -2.44
C THR A 106 -5.98 0.13 -1.90
N ASP A 107 -5.18 0.93 -1.18
CA ASP A 107 -3.92 0.42 -0.59
C ASP A 107 -4.20 -0.67 0.43
N TRP A 108 -5.25 -0.53 1.24
CA TRP A 108 -5.62 -1.54 2.24
C TRP A 108 -6.09 -2.84 1.59
N VAL A 109 -6.72 -2.75 0.42
CA VAL A 109 -7.10 -3.92 -0.40
C VAL A 109 -5.83 -4.63 -0.83
N GLY A 110 -4.84 -3.86 -1.31
CA GLY A 110 -3.54 -4.40 -1.66
C GLY A 110 -2.87 -5.17 -0.53
N ILE A 111 -2.94 -4.68 0.70
CA ILE A 111 -2.36 -5.36 1.86
C ILE A 111 -3.16 -6.61 2.23
N TYR A 112 -4.50 -6.49 2.30
CA TYR A 112 -5.37 -7.57 2.72
C TYR A 112 -5.38 -8.74 1.72
N ASP A 113 -5.58 -8.45 0.43
CA ASP A 113 -5.67 -9.46 -0.63
C ASP A 113 -4.32 -10.13 -0.90
N SER A 114 -3.20 -9.45 -0.60
CA SER A 114 -1.88 -10.06 -0.60
C SER A 114 -1.67 -11.04 0.57
N ILE A 115 -2.19 -10.76 1.76
CA ILE A 115 -2.00 -11.60 2.96
C ILE A 115 -2.95 -12.79 2.96
N LEU A 116 -4.21 -12.59 2.56
CA LEU A 116 -5.29 -13.57 2.70
C LEU A 116 -4.96 -14.96 2.10
N PRO A 117 -4.37 -15.09 0.89
CA PRO A 117 -4.03 -16.39 0.31
C PRO A 117 -3.02 -17.20 1.13
N HIS A 118 -2.18 -16.52 1.92
CA HIS A 118 -1.16 -17.15 2.76
C HIS A 118 -1.64 -17.39 4.20
N SER A 119 -2.82 -16.90 4.55
CA SER A 119 -3.47 -17.17 5.83
C SER A 119 -4.97 -17.46 5.65
N PRO A 120 -5.32 -18.49 4.85
CA PRO A 120 -6.72 -18.85 4.63
C PRO A 120 -7.35 -19.27 5.95
N GLY A 121 -8.48 -18.65 6.31
CA GLY A 121 -9.15 -18.92 7.59
C GLY A 121 -8.41 -18.38 8.82
N HIS A 122 -7.62 -17.29 8.67
CA HIS A 122 -7.05 -16.58 9.82
C HIS A 122 -8.11 -16.40 10.93
N ALA A 123 -7.69 -16.64 12.18
CA ALA A 123 -8.57 -16.50 13.33
C ALA A 123 -8.56 -15.04 13.82
N PRO A 124 -9.72 -14.47 14.19
CA PRO A 124 -9.76 -13.21 14.93
C PRO A 124 -8.88 -13.29 16.19
N GLY A 125 -8.32 -12.16 16.56
CA GLY A 125 -7.55 -11.99 17.79
C GLY A 125 -6.05 -12.24 17.70
N MET A 126 -5.52 -12.37 16.49
CA MET A 126 -4.08 -12.33 16.27
C MET A 126 -3.51 -10.94 16.55
N THR A 127 -2.22 -10.89 16.91
CA THR A 127 -1.50 -9.62 17.06
C THR A 127 -0.93 -9.21 15.70
N GLY A 128 -1.22 -7.98 15.29
CA GLY A 128 -0.61 -7.33 14.13
C GLY A 128 0.56 -6.42 14.52
N MET A 129 1.40 -6.08 13.56
CA MET A 129 2.41 -5.03 13.67
C MET A 129 2.50 -4.24 12.38
N VAL A 130 2.61 -2.92 12.50
CA VAL A 130 3.01 -2.01 11.43
C VAL A 130 4.40 -1.49 11.75
N TYR A 131 5.33 -1.73 10.81
CA TYR A 131 6.70 -1.22 10.88
C TYR A 131 6.80 0.02 9.99
N GLY A 132 6.70 1.19 10.63
CA GLY A 132 6.55 2.52 10.04
C GLY A 132 5.34 3.28 10.60
N ALA A 133 5.35 4.61 10.46
CA ALA A 133 4.22 5.48 10.81
C ALA A 133 3.80 6.46 9.69
N GLY A 134 4.33 6.29 8.48
CA GLY A 134 4.01 7.12 7.31
C GLY A 134 2.62 6.90 6.72
N GLY A 135 2.34 7.52 5.57
CA GLY A 135 0.99 7.57 4.97
C GLY A 135 0.33 6.21 4.69
N ALA A 136 1.12 5.17 4.35
CA ALA A 136 0.59 3.83 4.11
C ALA A 136 0.22 3.06 5.40
N SER A 137 0.70 3.51 6.56
CA SER A 137 0.45 2.87 7.85
C SER A 137 -1.03 2.82 8.21
N ARG A 138 -1.83 3.83 7.80
CA ARG A 138 -3.28 3.83 8.04
C ARG A 138 -3.98 2.71 7.30
N ALA A 139 -3.60 2.49 6.03
CA ALA A 139 -4.11 1.38 5.24
C ALA A 139 -3.68 0.03 5.83
N ALA A 140 -2.45 -0.07 6.33
CA ALA A 140 -1.96 -1.27 7.02
C ALA A 140 -2.72 -1.56 8.30
N ILE A 141 -2.92 -0.57 9.17
CA ILE A 141 -3.70 -0.74 10.40
C ILE A 141 -5.14 -1.13 10.05
N TYR A 142 -5.74 -0.53 9.02
CA TYR A 142 -7.11 -0.87 8.61
C TYR A 142 -7.21 -2.30 8.08
N ALA A 143 -6.27 -2.73 7.25
CA ALA A 143 -6.21 -4.12 6.78
C ALA A 143 -6.03 -5.10 7.95
N LEU A 144 -5.13 -4.81 8.89
CA LEU A 144 -4.87 -5.66 10.05
C LEU A 144 -6.07 -5.74 11.01
N TRP A 145 -6.67 -4.60 11.37
CA TRP A 145 -7.76 -4.54 12.35
C TRP A 145 -9.13 -4.86 11.74
N ALA A 146 -9.52 -4.13 10.68
CA ALA A 146 -10.88 -4.23 10.15
C ALA A 146 -11.09 -5.49 9.31
N LYS A 147 -10.04 -5.97 8.63
CA LYS A 147 -10.14 -7.10 7.69
C LYS A 147 -9.54 -8.39 8.23
N LEU A 148 -8.33 -8.34 8.77
CA LEU A 148 -7.67 -9.50 9.41
C LEU A 148 -8.06 -9.70 10.88
N ARG A 149 -8.89 -8.80 11.45
CA ARG A 149 -9.44 -8.91 12.80
C ARG A 149 -8.38 -9.08 13.89
N CYS A 150 -7.25 -8.37 13.76
CA CYS A 150 -6.25 -8.33 14.82
C CYS A 150 -6.79 -7.59 16.04
N ASP A 151 -6.65 -8.18 17.24
CA ASP A 151 -7.09 -7.53 18.49
C ASP A 151 -6.22 -6.33 18.82
N LYS A 152 -4.92 -6.49 18.60
CA LYS A 152 -3.88 -5.54 18.98
C LYS A 152 -2.92 -5.32 17.84
N ILE A 153 -2.54 -4.06 17.61
CA ILE A 153 -1.58 -3.70 16.58
C ILE A 153 -0.43 -2.93 17.22
N TYR A 154 0.77 -3.46 17.05
CA TYR A 154 2.00 -2.77 17.43
C TYR A 154 2.39 -1.80 16.33
N VAL A 155 2.86 -0.63 16.72
CA VAL A 155 3.46 0.34 15.81
C VAL A 155 4.89 0.61 16.26
N VAL A 156 5.82 0.39 15.35
CA VAL A 156 7.25 0.61 15.55
C VAL A 156 7.71 1.57 14.46
N ASN A 157 8.27 2.71 14.85
CA ASN A 157 8.80 3.70 13.93
C ASN A 157 10.00 4.40 14.55
N ARG A 158 10.92 4.89 13.71
CA ARG A 158 12.06 5.69 14.19
C ARG A 158 11.62 7.02 14.80
N ASP A 159 10.55 7.61 14.29
CA ASP A 159 10.04 8.91 14.74
C ASP A 159 8.81 8.70 15.63
N SER A 160 8.95 9.04 16.91
CA SER A 160 7.88 8.92 17.91
C SER A 160 6.75 9.95 17.71
N GLN A 161 7.04 11.11 17.13
CA GLN A 161 6.04 12.11 16.83
C GLN A 161 5.13 11.62 15.69
N GLU A 162 5.70 11.01 14.64
CA GLU A 162 4.89 10.41 13.56
C GLU A 162 3.93 9.33 14.08
N VAL A 163 4.34 8.53 15.08
CA VAL A 163 3.45 7.54 15.71
C VAL A 163 2.32 8.22 16.50
N THR A 164 2.66 9.29 17.22
CA THR A 164 1.67 10.09 17.97
C THR A 164 0.65 10.70 17.03
N ASP A 165 1.10 11.33 15.94
CA ASP A 165 0.25 11.92 14.91
C ASP A 165 -0.64 10.86 14.24
N LEU A 166 -0.10 9.67 13.97
CA LEU A 166 -0.86 8.54 13.43
C LEU A 166 -1.95 8.09 14.40
N PHE A 167 -1.65 7.99 15.69
CA PHE A 167 -2.62 7.57 16.72
C PHE A 167 -3.72 8.60 16.87
N ASP A 168 -3.37 9.89 16.92
CA ASP A 168 -4.33 10.99 16.99
C ASP A 168 -5.23 11.02 15.75
N ASP A 169 -4.66 10.87 14.55
CA ASP A 169 -5.43 10.83 13.30
C ASP A 169 -6.45 9.67 13.29
N ILE A 170 -6.08 8.52 13.84
CA ILE A 170 -6.97 7.35 14.00
C ILE A 170 -8.06 7.62 15.04
N GLN A 171 -7.69 8.15 16.21
CA GLN A 171 -8.65 8.45 17.28
C GLN A 171 -9.68 9.51 16.87
N ARG A 172 -9.28 10.50 16.06
CA ARG A 172 -10.20 11.53 15.52
C ARG A 172 -11.30 10.95 14.61
N GLN A 173 -11.15 9.74 14.08
CA GLN A 173 -12.19 9.08 13.30
C GLN A 173 -13.32 8.47 14.17
N GLY A 174 -13.20 8.56 15.51
CA GLY A 174 -14.30 8.32 16.44
C GLY A 174 -14.79 6.87 16.51
N ASP A 175 -16.11 6.68 16.52
CA ASP A 175 -16.76 5.36 16.71
C ASP A 175 -16.70 4.44 15.49
N LEU A 176 -16.20 4.95 14.35
CA LEU A 176 -16.08 4.17 13.12
C LEU A 176 -14.91 3.17 13.17
N TYR A 177 -13.88 3.48 13.96
CA TYR A 177 -12.58 2.84 13.82
C TYR A 177 -11.71 3.03 15.09
N ARG A 178 -11.62 2.00 15.95
CA ARG A 178 -10.85 2.04 17.20
C ARG A 178 -10.01 0.77 17.42
N PRO A 179 -8.90 0.59 16.69
CA PRO A 179 -7.94 -0.47 16.97
C PRO A 179 -7.25 -0.25 18.32
N GLU A 180 -6.89 -1.32 19.03
CA GLU A 180 -5.97 -1.24 20.16
C GLU A 180 -4.55 -1.10 19.62
N LEU A 181 -4.01 0.12 19.67
CA LEU A 181 -2.67 0.45 19.18
C LEU A 181 -1.67 0.54 20.33
N VAL A 182 -0.49 -0.05 20.14
CA VAL A 182 0.62 0.03 21.10
C VAL A 182 1.87 0.52 20.39
N HIS A 183 2.41 1.66 20.81
CA HIS A 183 3.71 2.13 20.35
C HIS A 183 4.80 1.35 21.10
N VAL A 184 5.58 0.54 20.38
CA VAL A 184 6.71 -0.20 20.94
C VAL A 184 8.00 0.57 20.64
N ARG A 185 8.63 1.09 21.68
CA ARG A 185 9.74 2.07 21.61
C ARG A 185 11.10 1.45 21.87
N SER A 186 11.14 0.27 22.46
CA SER A 186 12.42 -0.38 22.80
C SER A 186 12.37 -1.90 22.71
N VAL A 187 13.55 -2.51 22.59
CA VAL A 187 13.72 -3.96 22.67
C VAL A 187 13.28 -4.52 24.03
N ALA A 188 13.40 -3.73 25.10
CA ALA A 188 12.92 -4.15 26.42
C ALA A 188 11.38 -4.26 26.46
N GLU A 189 10.68 -3.31 25.83
CA GLU A 189 9.22 -3.35 25.69
C GLU A 189 8.78 -4.52 24.79
N SER A 190 9.47 -4.76 23.66
CA SER A 190 9.10 -5.85 22.76
C SER A 190 9.23 -7.24 23.39
N LYS A 191 10.19 -7.42 24.30
CA LYS A 191 10.36 -8.66 25.09
C LYS A 191 9.19 -8.96 26.03
N ALA A 192 8.50 -7.93 26.51
CA ALA A 192 7.35 -8.07 27.39
C ALA A 192 6.03 -8.34 26.66
N LEU A 193 6.00 -8.18 25.33
CA LEU A 193 4.83 -8.37 24.48
C LEU A 193 4.83 -9.75 23.82
N PRO A 194 3.69 -10.34 23.43
CA PRO A 194 3.68 -11.51 22.54
C PRO A 194 4.24 -11.14 21.15
N ALA A 195 4.76 -12.12 20.40
CA ALA A 195 5.23 -11.86 19.03
C ALA A 195 4.04 -11.60 18.08
N PRO A 196 4.12 -10.60 17.19
CA PRO A 196 3.07 -10.37 16.19
C PRO A 196 3.05 -11.50 15.15
N TYR A 197 1.85 -11.87 14.71
CA TYR A 197 1.66 -12.86 13.66
C TYR A 197 1.65 -12.22 12.27
N PHE A 198 0.96 -11.08 12.11
CA PHE A 198 0.96 -10.31 10.87
C PHE A 198 1.84 -9.08 11.01
N ILE A 199 2.82 -8.91 10.13
CA ILE A 199 3.71 -7.76 10.10
C ILE A 199 3.56 -7.08 8.73
N VAL A 200 3.29 -5.77 8.74
CA VAL A 200 3.26 -4.95 7.52
C VAL A 200 4.32 -3.86 7.63
N SER A 201 5.36 -3.96 6.80
CA SER A 201 6.38 -2.91 6.64
C SER A 201 5.87 -1.84 5.67
N THR A 202 5.94 -0.58 6.11
CA THR A 202 5.53 0.58 5.32
C THR A 202 6.64 1.61 5.16
N ILE A 203 7.88 1.25 5.52
CA ILE A 203 9.05 2.11 5.32
C ILE A 203 9.71 1.81 3.96
N PRO A 204 10.40 2.80 3.35
CA PRO A 204 11.28 2.52 2.21
C PRO A 204 12.44 1.58 2.59
N ASP A 205 13.03 0.89 1.61
CA ASP A 205 14.23 0.07 1.81
C ASP A 205 15.48 0.94 1.93
N PHE A 206 15.95 1.16 3.16
CA PHE A 206 17.19 1.87 3.45
C PHE A 206 17.97 1.21 4.60
N ASP A 207 19.25 1.54 4.71
CA ASP A 207 20.07 1.11 5.85
C ASP A 207 19.74 1.95 7.09
N ALA A 208 19.51 1.29 8.21
CA ALA A 208 19.36 1.97 9.50
C ALA A 208 20.70 2.58 9.92
N VAL A 209 20.77 3.92 9.97
CA VAL A 209 21.99 4.68 10.26
C VAL A 209 21.85 5.47 11.55
N THR A 210 20.70 6.09 11.80
CA THR A 210 20.48 6.86 13.03
C THR A 210 20.23 5.94 14.23
N PRO A 211 20.49 6.41 15.48
CA PRO A 211 20.19 5.63 16.67
C PRO A 211 18.72 5.14 16.73
N ASP A 212 17.78 5.99 16.32
CA ASP A 212 16.36 5.66 16.34
C ASP A 212 15.97 4.66 15.23
N GLU A 213 16.61 4.75 14.06
CA GLU A 213 16.45 3.74 13.00
C GLU A 213 17.00 2.38 13.42
N VAL A 214 18.18 2.37 14.05
CA VAL A 214 18.78 1.15 14.57
C VAL A 214 17.89 0.53 15.65
N GLN A 215 17.38 1.34 16.58
CA GLN A 215 16.46 0.88 17.61
C GLN A 215 15.17 0.29 17.03
N ALA A 216 14.55 0.97 16.05
CA ALA A 216 13.37 0.45 15.37
C ALA A 216 13.65 -0.90 14.68
N ARG A 217 14.80 -1.02 14.00
CA ARG A 217 15.23 -2.28 13.37
C ARG A 217 15.49 -3.37 14.40
N ASP A 218 16.12 -3.06 15.52
CA ASP A 218 16.43 -4.03 16.57
C ASP A 218 15.15 -4.55 17.23
N ILE A 219 14.11 -3.72 17.36
CA ILE A 219 12.77 -4.16 17.80
C ILE A 219 12.17 -5.18 16.82
N LEU A 220 12.24 -4.90 15.50
CA LEU A 220 11.78 -5.83 14.47
C LEU A 220 12.55 -7.16 14.57
N VAL A 221 13.88 -7.12 14.63
CA VAL A 221 14.72 -8.31 14.75
C VAL A 221 14.41 -9.11 16.01
N GLU A 222 14.21 -8.44 17.15
CA GLU A 222 13.81 -9.11 18.39
C GLU A 222 12.51 -9.90 18.20
N PHE A 223 11.46 -9.29 17.62
CA PHE A 223 10.20 -9.99 17.34
C PHE A 223 10.38 -11.16 16.36
N LEU A 224 11.17 -10.99 15.31
CA LEU A 224 11.43 -12.05 14.33
C LEU A 224 12.20 -13.22 14.95
N SER A 225 13.17 -12.95 15.83
CA SER A 225 14.03 -13.96 16.44
C SER A 225 13.31 -14.92 17.38
N ARG A 226 12.21 -14.47 18.00
CA ARG A 226 11.47 -15.24 19.01
C ARG A 226 10.80 -16.45 18.40
N SER A 227 10.87 -17.60 19.07
CA SER A 227 10.21 -18.82 18.59
C SER A 227 8.69 -18.67 18.64
N SER A 228 8.04 -18.82 17.49
CA SER A 228 6.58 -18.95 17.34
C SER A 228 6.28 -20.12 16.41
N SER A 229 5.20 -20.85 16.69
CA SER A 229 4.72 -21.94 15.85
C SER A 229 3.19 -21.83 15.71
N PRO A 230 2.64 -21.60 14.50
CA PRO A 230 3.37 -21.32 13.26
C PRO A 230 4.12 -19.97 13.30
N ARG A 231 5.12 -19.82 12.41
CA ARG A 231 5.75 -18.53 12.14
C ARG A 231 4.76 -17.58 11.47
N GLY A 232 4.92 -16.29 11.72
CA GLY A 232 4.06 -15.25 11.16
C GLY A 232 4.33 -14.95 9.69
N ILE A 233 3.66 -13.91 9.21
CA ILE A 233 3.75 -13.37 7.86
C ILE A 233 4.30 -11.95 7.94
N LEU A 234 5.32 -11.64 7.13
CA LEU A 234 5.78 -10.28 6.89
C LEU A 234 5.49 -9.87 5.45
N LEU A 235 4.64 -8.87 5.28
CA LEU A 235 4.42 -8.17 4.03
C LEU A 235 5.23 -6.88 4.04
N ASP A 236 5.97 -6.60 2.98
CA ASP A 236 6.60 -5.30 2.79
C ASP A 236 5.91 -4.56 1.65
N MET A 237 5.44 -3.33 1.90
CA MET A 237 4.82 -2.50 0.86
C MET A 237 5.85 -1.96 -0.13
N CYS A 238 7.13 -1.91 0.26
CA CYS A 238 8.20 -1.56 -0.65
C CYS A 238 8.43 -2.71 -1.65
N TYR A 239 8.48 -2.37 -2.94
CA TYR A 239 8.70 -3.33 -4.04
C TYR A 239 10.02 -3.12 -4.77
N HIS A 240 10.82 -2.13 -4.36
CA HIS A 240 12.17 -1.87 -4.88
C HIS A 240 13.17 -1.79 -3.73
N PRO A 241 14.09 -2.76 -3.59
CA PRO A 241 14.25 -3.95 -4.45
C PRO A 241 13.13 -4.99 -4.25
N PRO A 242 13.00 -6.01 -5.13
CA PRO A 242 11.99 -7.06 -4.98
C PRO A 242 12.06 -7.79 -3.64
N ILE A 243 13.27 -8.01 -3.12
CA ILE A 243 13.54 -8.57 -1.80
C ILE A 243 14.25 -7.51 -0.97
N THR A 244 13.48 -6.79 -0.15
CA THR A 244 13.96 -5.74 0.76
C THR A 244 14.78 -6.31 1.91
N ARG A 245 15.51 -5.45 2.62
CA ARG A 245 16.24 -5.80 3.84
C ARG A 245 15.33 -6.40 4.90
N ASN A 246 14.11 -5.86 5.07
CA ASN A 246 13.14 -6.39 6.03
C ASN A 246 12.66 -7.80 5.64
N LEU A 247 12.41 -8.03 4.34
CA LEU A 247 12.04 -9.36 3.85
C LEU A 247 13.20 -10.37 4.03
N ARG A 248 14.46 -9.96 3.82
CA ARG A 248 15.63 -10.83 4.09
C ARG A 248 15.71 -11.25 5.56
N LEU A 249 15.51 -10.31 6.49
CA LEU A 249 15.47 -10.60 7.93
C LEU A 249 14.35 -11.59 8.27
N ALA A 250 13.15 -11.39 7.72
CA ALA A 250 12.03 -12.30 7.92
C ALA A 250 12.32 -13.72 7.40
N ILE A 251 12.91 -13.85 6.20
CA ILE A 251 13.34 -15.15 5.64
C ILE A 251 14.33 -15.85 6.57
N GLN A 252 15.35 -15.12 7.06
CA GLN A 252 16.36 -15.67 7.97
C GLN A 252 15.76 -16.25 9.26
N HIS A 253 14.63 -15.71 9.70
CA HIS A 253 13.90 -16.16 10.89
C HIS A 253 12.70 -17.08 10.59
N GLY A 254 12.56 -17.53 9.35
CA GLY A 254 11.54 -18.51 8.94
C GLY A 254 10.12 -17.95 8.82
N TYR A 255 9.95 -16.63 8.72
CA TYR A 255 8.66 -16.02 8.43
C TYR A 255 8.27 -16.23 6.97
N ARG A 256 6.96 -16.35 6.72
CA ARG A 256 6.44 -16.23 5.36
C ARG A 256 6.60 -14.78 4.93
N VAL A 257 7.17 -14.55 3.76
CA VAL A 257 7.32 -13.20 3.22
C VAL A 257 6.39 -12.95 2.05
N ILE A 258 5.89 -11.72 1.95
CA ILE A 258 5.08 -11.24 0.83
C ILE A 258 5.72 -9.96 0.29
N GLN A 259 6.05 -9.98 -0.99
CA GLN A 259 6.74 -8.89 -1.68
C GLN A 259 5.76 -7.78 -2.09
N GLY A 260 6.24 -6.53 -2.15
CA GLY A 260 5.39 -5.37 -2.41
C GLY A 260 4.72 -5.35 -3.79
N TYR A 261 5.23 -6.09 -4.78
CA TYR A 261 4.58 -6.17 -6.09
C TYR A 261 3.15 -6.74 -5.99
N THR A 262 2.90 -7.64 -5.02
CA THR A 262 1.57 -8.23 -4.80
C THR A 262 0.57 -7.17 -4.37
N VAL A 263 1.02 -6.18 -3.58
CA VAL A 263 0.20 -5.04 -3.12
C VAL A 263 -0.16 -4.16 -4.31
N VAL A 264 0.81 -3.90 -5.20
CA VAL A 264 0.60 -3.12 -6.44
C VAL A 264 -0.43 -3.82 -7.34
N ALA A 265 -0.23 -5.12 -7.60
CA ALA A 265 -1.13 -5.89 -8.44
C ALA A 265 -2.54 -6.00 -7.86
N SER A 266 -2.66 -6.25 -6.56
CA SER A 266 -3.95 -6.35 -5.86
C SER A 266 -4.71 -5.02 -5.86
N GLN A 267 -4.03 -3.90 -5.57
CA GLN A 267 -4.70 -2.60 -5.59
C GLN A 267 -5.17 -2.21 -6.99
N PHE A 268 -4.40 -2.51 -8.05
CA PHE A 268 -4.79 -2.20 -9.42
C PHE A 268 -5.92 -3.10 -9.92
N SER A 269 -5.90 -4.39 -9.56
CA SER A 269 -7.00 -5.31 -9.87
C SER A 269 -8.32 -4.81 -9.27
N CYS A 270 -8.27 -4.30 -8.04
CA CYS A 270 -9.42 -3.67 -7.38
C CYS A 270 -9.90 -2.41 -8.13
N GLN A 271 -8.99 -1.52 -8.52
CA GLN A 271 -9.32 -0.29 -9.26
C GLN A 271 -9.99 -0.60 -10.60
N TRP A 272 -9.49 -1.59 -11.33
CA TRP A 272 -10.10 -2.00 -12.59
C TRP A 272 -11.49 -2.57 -12.45
N LYS A 273 -11.80 -3.26 -11.35
CA LYS A 273 -13.17 -3.69 -11.04
C LYS A 273 -14.13 -2.52 -10.92
N PHE A 274 -13.69 -1.34 -10.46
CA PHE A 274 -14.53 -0.13 -10.47
C PHE A 274 -14.85 0.34 -11.90
N TRP A 275 -13.89 0.21 -12.82
CA TRP A 275 -14.06 0.66 -14.21
C TRP A 275 -14.85 -0.32 -15.08
N THR A 276 -14.63 -1.63 -14.91
CA THR A 276 -15.21 -2.67 -15.77
C THR A 276 -16.46 -3.30 -15.16
N GLY A 277 -16.62 -3.24 -13.83
CA GLY A 277 -17.62 -3.99 -13.07
C GLY A 277 -17.28 -5.47 -12.89
N GLU A 278 -16.21 -5.96 -13.51
CA GLU A 278 -15.81 -7.37 -13.49
C GLU A 278 -14.47 -7.55 -12.77
N ALA A 279 -14.34 -8.68 -12.08
CA ALA A 279 -13.06 -9.03 -11.48
C ALA A 279 -12.06 -9.45 -12.57
N ILE A 280 -10.83 -8.98 -12.47
CA ILE A 280 -9.73 -9.47 -13.29
C ILE A 280 -9.09 -10.66 -12.58
N GLU A 281 -8.62 -11.60 -13.36
CA GLU A 281 -7.85 -12.75 -12.89
C GLU A 281 -6.56 -12.22 -12.23
N MET A 282 -6.40 -12.41 -10.92
CA MET A 282 -5.33 -11.77 -10.16
C MET A 282 -3.96 -12.42 -10.39
N GLU A 283 -3.90 -13.73 -10.68
CA GLU A 283 -2.66 -14.47 -10.85
C GLU A 283 -1.84 -13.92 -12.02
N THR A 284 -2.48 -13.65 -13.15
CA THR A 284 -1.87 -13.04 -14.34
C THR A 284 -1.38 -11.62 -14.07
N VAL A 285 -2.10 -10.83 -13.26
CA VAL A 285 -1.64 -9.49 -12.85
C VAL A 285 -0.44 -9.61 -11.91
N PHE A 286 -0.41 -10.60 -11.02
CA PHE A 286 0.71 -10.86 -10.11
C PHE A 286 1.96 -11.23 -10.89
N GLU A 287 1.88 -12.24 -11.77
CA GLU A 287 2.99 -12.70 -12.61
C GLU A 287 3.59 -11.55 -13.45
N MET A 288 2.74 -10.75 -14.08
CA MET A 288 3.21 -9.62 -14.89
C MET A 288 3.85 -8.53 -14.03
N THR A 289 3.24 -8.20 -12.89
CA THR A 289 3.77 -7.15 -12.00
C THR A 289 5.11 -7.58 -11.41
N GLU A 290 5.25 -8.86 -11.02
CA GLU A 290 6.50 -9.43 -10.57
C GLU A 290 7.60 -9.32 -11.63
N ARG A 291 7.29 -9.71 -12.88
CA ARG A 291 8.23 -9.60 -14.00
C ARG A 291 8.71 -8.16 -14.21
N LEU A 292 7.79 -7.19 -14.22
CA LEU A 292 8.13 -5.78 -14.37
C LEU A 292 9.07 -5.27 -13.26
N VAL A 293 8.80 -5.67 -12.02
CA VAL A 293 9.63 -5.31 -10.86
C VAL A 293 11.03 -5.92 -10.98
N GLN A 294 11.13 -7.17 -11.43
CA GLN A 294 12.43 -7.82 -11.68
C GLN A 294 13.21 -7.16 -12.81
N GLU A 295 12.54 -6.76 -13.90
CA GLU A 295 13.16 -6.04 -15.02
C GLU A 295 13.69 -4.66 -14.61
N GLU A 296 12.92 -3.90 -13.82
CA GLU A 296 13.35 -2.59 -13.31
C GLU A 296 14.55 -2.70 -12.36
N GLU A 297 14.56 -3.70 -11.48
CA GLU A 297 15.68 -3.99 -10.60
C GLU A 297 16.94 -4.37 -11.40
N ALA A 298 16.81 -5.27 -12.38
CA ALA A 298 17.93 -5.67 -13.23
C ALA A 298 18.52 -4.46 -13.99
N ALA A 299 17.66 -3.57 -14.50
CA ALA A 299 18.08 -2.33 -15.13
C ALA A 299 18.72 -1.34 -14.14
N ALA A 300 18.26 -1.27 -12.89
CA ALA A 300 18.87 -0.45 -11.84
C ALA A 300 20.27 -0.95 -11.48
N VAL A 301 20.45 -2.27 -11.28
CA VAL A 301 21.74 -2.90 -11.02
C VAL A 301 22.72 -2.66 -12.17
N ALA A 302 22.29 -2.88 -13.42
CA ALA A 302 23.13 -2.63 -14.59
C ALA A 302 23.61 -1.17 -14.68
N ARG A 303 22.74 -0.20 -14.36
CA ARG A 303 23.10 1.23 -14.30
C ARG A 303 24.08 1.57 -13.18
N ALA A 304 24.03 0.84 -12.06
CA ALA A 304 24.95 1.03 -10.95
C ALA A 304 26.34 0.46 -11.22
N THR A 305 26.45 -0.64 -11.98
CA THR A 305 27.74 -1.27 -12.33
C THR A 305 28.56 -0.48 -13.36
N ILE A 306 27.93 0.43 -14.12
CA ILE A 306 28.58 1.25 -15.15
C ILE A 306 29.17 2.55 -14.57
N LYS A 307 28.84 2.90 -13.31
CA LYS A 307 29.37 4.08 -12.61
C LYS A 307 30.53 3.73 -11.71
#